data_AF-A0AAN9J1Y4-F1
#
_entry.id   AF-A0AAN9J1Y4-F1
#
_cell.length_a   1.000
_cell.length_b   1.000
_cell.length_c   1.000
_cell.angle_alpha   90.00
_cell.angle_beta   90.00
_cell.angle_gamma   90.00
#
_symmetry.space_group_name_H-M   'P 1'
#
loop_
_entity.id
_entity.type
_entity.pdbx_description
1 polymer ?
#
loop_
_entity_poly.entity_id
_entity_poly.type
_entity_poly.pdbx_seq_one_letter_code
_entity_poly.pdbx_strand_id
1 'polypeptide(L)'
;MYGDMHVLSPFVSSGEFYILRYCEKFEKDVWVITNVSFDYSKETILPACSWRFPSGCLIPAMRTGFWFTEVTWIEHVEVDDNIQANSIYKDVVSTGIAYGAERWLFEIQRICVKLFTFSPYFKPSLD
;
A
#
# COMPACT_ATOMS: atom_id res chain seq x y z
N MET A 1 -9.83 -8.65 4.27
CA MET A 1 -10.17 -7.23 4.50
C MET A 1 -10.43 -6.62 3.13
N TYR A 2 -11.51 -5.86 2.95
CA TYR A 2 -11.77 -5.14 1.71
C TYR A 2 -10.85 -3.90 1.66
N GLY A 3 -10.14 -3.68 0.56
CA GLY A 3 -9.21 -2.58 0.40
C GLY A 3 -9.36 -1.92 -0.96
N ASP A 4 -9.72 -0.64 -0.95
CA ASP A 4 -9.74 0.20 -2.14
C ASP A 4 -8.40 0.89 -2.36
N MET A 5 -7.90 0.86 -3.59
CA MET A 5 -6.81 1.73 -4.00
C MET A 5 -7.34 2.80 -4.95
N HIS A 6 -7.71 3.94 -4.37
CA HIS A 6 -8.07 5.12 -5.15
C HIS A 6 -6.82 5.79 -5.71
N VAL A 7 -6.81 5.99 -7.02
CA VAL A 7 -5.97 7.00 -7.65
C VAL A 7 -6.68 8.34 -7.46
N LEU A 8 -5.93 9.44 -7.28
CA LEU A 8 -6.51 10.80 -7.18
C LEU A 8 -6.95 11.30 -8.56
N SER A 9 -7.71 10.49 -9.30
CA SER A 9 -8.31 10.81 -10.58
C SER A 9 -9.73 10.25 -10.62
N PRO A 10 -10.76 11.06 -10.93
CA PRO A 10 -12.13 10.58 -11.09
C PRO A 10 -12.32 9.68 -12.33
N PHE A 11 -11.29 9.56 -13.18
CA PHE A 11 -11.31 8.79 -14.43
C PHE A 11 -10.54 7.47 -14.35
N VAL A 12 -9.97 7.14 -13.18
CA VAL A 12 -9.35 5.85 -12.92
C VAL A 12 -10.21 5.17 -11.86
N SER A 13 -10.87 4.08 -12.20
CA SER A 13 -11.67 3.32 -11.24
C SER A 13 -10.80 2.89 -10.06
N SER A 14 -11.38 2.93 -8.86
CA SER A 14 -10.77 2.28 -7.69
C SER A 14 -10.42 0.84 -8.08
N GLY A 15 -9.16 0.44 -7.91
CA GLY A 15 -8.85 -0.98 -7.90
C GLY A 15 -9.44 -1.54 -6.63
N GLU A 16 -10.58 -2.24 -6.73
CA GLU A 16 -11.18 -2.95 -5.61
C GLU A 16 -10.38 -4.23 -5.38
N PHE A 17 -9.66 -4.32 -4.26
CA PHE A 17 -8.88 -5.51 -3.90
C PHE A 17 -9.48 -6.16 -2.66
N TYR A 18 -9.77 -7.46 -2.76
CA TYR A 18 -9.89 -8.30 -1.58
C TYR A 18 -8.49 -8.74 -1.18
N ILE A 19 -7.98 -8.24 -0.05
CA ILE A 19 -6.63 -8.59 0.41
C ILE A 19 -6.65 -9.38 1.71
N LEU A 20 -5.75 -10.35 1.78
CA LEU A 20 -5.26 -10.92 3.01
C LEU A 20 -4.02 -10.12 3.42
N ARG A 21 -4.01 -9.67 4.67
CA ARG A 21 -2.88 -9.00 5.29
C ARG A 21 -2.32 -9.87 6.39
N TYR A 22 -1.02 -10.09 6.32
CA TYR A 22 -0.25 -10.73 7.37
C TYR A 22 0.72 -9.71 7.96
N CYS A 23 0.75 -9.60 9.28
CA CYS A 23 1.65 -8.70 10.01
C CYS A 23 2.40 -9.53 11.03
N GLU A 24 3.73 -9.54 10.94
CA GLU A 24 4.58 -10.27 11.87
C GLU A 24 5.81 -9.43 12.22
N LYS A 25 6.22 -9.52 13.48
CA LYS A 25 7.50 -9.00 13.93
C LYS A 25 8.57 -10.07 13.66
N PHE A 26 9.35 -9.85 12.61
CA PHE A 26 10.44 -10.72 12.20
C PHE A 26 11.70 -10.42 13.04
N GLU A 27 12.70 -11.30 12.96
CA GLU A 27 13.94 -11.21 13.74
C GLU A 27 14.61 -9.81 13.63
N LYS A 28 15.27 -9.36 14.71
CA LYS A 28 15.94 -8.05 14.84
C LYS A 28 15.00 -6.83 14.87
N ASP A 29 13.81 -7.00 15.46
CA ASP A 29 12.81 -5.93 15.64
C ASP A 29 12.35 -5.29 14.31
N VAL A 30 12.20 -6.08 13.25
CA VAL A 30 11.67 -5.59 11.96
C VAL A 30 10.22 -6.05 11.80
N TRP A 31 9.30 -5.11 11.62
CA TRP A 31 7.93 -5.43 11.26
C TRP A 31 7.81 -5.71 9.77
N VAL A 32 7.20 -6.84 9.45
CA VAL A 32 6.90 -7.24 8.08
C VAL A 32 5.39 -7.22 7.93
N ILE A 33 4.92 -6.45 6.94
CA ILE A 33 3.51 -6.43 6.56
C ILE A 33 3.44 -6.94 5.14
N THR A 34 2.71 -8.02 4.91
CA THR A 34 2.50 -8.60 3.58
C THR A 34 1.02 -8.56 3.23
N ASN A 35 0.72 -8.16 2.00
CA ASN A 35 -0.59 -8.08 1.41
C ASN A 35 -0.61 -8.93 0.15
N VAL A 36 -1.64 -9.76 -0.01
CA VAL A 36 -1.88 -10.53 -1.24
C VAL A 36 -3.36 -10.50 -1.55
N SER A 37 -3.72 -10.42 -2.83
CA SER A 37 -5.10 -10.59 -3.26
C SER A 37 -5.59 -11.99 -2.92
N PHE A 38 -6.84 -12.06 -2.51
CA PHE A 38 -7.54 -13.30 -2.23
C PHE A 38 -8.88 -13.27 -2.93
N ASP A 39 -9.18 -14.33 -3.68
CA ASP A 39 -10.47 -14.45 -4.32
C ASP A 39 -11.51 -14.83 -3.27
N TYR A 40 -12.34 -13.85 -2.89
CA TYR A 40 -13.37 -14.02 -1.87
C TYR A 40 -14.66 -14.65 -2.42
N SER A 41 -14.76 -14.94 -3.73
CA SER A 41 -16.07 -15.10 -4.35
C SER A 41 -16.20 -16.34 -5.25
N LYS A 42 -17.19 -17.17 -4.94
CA LYS A 42 -17.72 -18.23 -5.80
C LYS A 42 -18.73 -17.70 -6.86
N GLU A 43 -19.08 -16.41 -6.84
CA GLU A 43 -20.27 -15.86 -7.52
C GLU A 43 -20.08 -14.49 -8.20
N THR A 44 -18.86 -13.93 -8.26
CA THR A 44 -18.61 -12.65 -8.93
C THR A 44 -18.51 -12.88 -10.42
N ILE A 45 -19.58 -12.50 -11.12
CA ILE A 45 -19.76 -12.59 -12.57
C ILE A 45 -18.82 -11.61 -13.32
N LEU A 46 -18.08 -10.75 -12.62
CA LEU A 46 -17.15 -9.79 -13.20
C LEU A 46 -15.71 -10.17 -12.85
N PRO A 47 -14.79 -10.24 -13.84
CA PRO A 47 -13.38 -10.47 -13.58
C PRO A 47 -12.84 -9.34 -12.71
N ALA A 48 -12.09 -9.68 -11.66
CA ALA A 48 -11.36 -8.69 -10.88
C ALA A 48 -10.43 -7.94 -11.84
N CYS A 49 -10.73 -6.67 -12.10
CA CYS A 49 -9.97 -5.83 -13.04
C CYS A 49 -8.60 -5.44 -12.48
N SER A 50 -8.29 -5.88 -11.26
CA SER A 50 -7.02 -5.64 -10.59
C SER A 50 -6.69 -6.77 -9.61
N TRP A 51 -5.45 -7.26 -9.65
CA TRP A 51 -4.95 -8.33 -8.81
C TRP A 51 -3.63 -7.94 -8.15
N ARG A 52 -3.52 -8.12 -6.83
CA ARG A 52 -2.29 -7.85 -6.08
C ARG A 52 -1.56 -9.16 -5.80
N PHE A 53 -0.37 -9.30 -6.36
CA PHE A 53 0.60 -10.32 -5.99
C PHE A 53 1.24 -10.00 -4.63
N PRO A 54 2.02 -10.91 -4.02
CA PRO A 54 2.68 -10.64 -2.75
C PRO A 54 3.40 -9.30 -2.75
N SER A 55 2.84 -8.37 -1.97
CA SER A 55 3.26 -6.97 -1.83
C SER A 55 3.35 -6.65 -0.34
N GLY A 56 3.97 -5.54 0.05
CA GLY A 56 4.13 -5.27 1.47
C GLY A 56 5.26 -4.31 1.80
N CYS A 57 5.58 -4.24 3.09
CA CYS A 57 6.66 -3.43 3.58
C CYS A 57 7.44 -4.04 4.74
N LEU A 58 8.67 -3.57 4.86
CA LEU A 58 9.59 -3.84 5.95
C LEU A 58 9.77 -2.54 6.73
N ILE A 59 9.52 -2.59 8.04
CA ILE A 59 9.60 -1.44 8.94
C ILE A 59 10.53 -1.82 10.09
N PRO A 60 11.82 -1.46 10.03
CA PRO A 60 12.75 -1.64 11.12
C PRO A 60 12.32 -0.83 12.34
N ALA A 61 12.51 -1.40 13.54
CA ALA A 61 12.34 -0.64 14.77
C ALA A 61 13.30 0.55 14.80
N MET A 62 12.78 1.63 15.38
CA MET A 62 13.53 2.85 15.57
C MET A 62 14.68 2.58 16.56
N ARG A 63 15.92 2.79 16.12
CA ARG A 63 17.09 2.66 16.99
C ARG A 63 17.06 3.78 18.03
N THR A 64 17.38 3.46 19.28
CA THR A 64 17.45 4.44 20.37
C THR A 64 18.33 5.62 19.96
N GLY A 65 17.78 6.85 20.02
CA GLY A 65 18.48 8.08 19.66
C GLY A 65 18.30 8.54 18.21
N PHE A 66 17.65 7.75 17.34
CA PHE A 66 17.29 8.18 15.99
C PHE A 66 15.83 8.64 15.93
N TRP A 67 15.55 9.69 15.15
CA TRP A 67 14.20 10.24 14.90
C TRP A 67 13.60 9.83 13.55
N PHE A 68 14.26 8.92 12.83
CA PHE A 68 13.77 8.37 11.57
C PHE A 68 14.01 6.86 11.50
N THR A 69 13.24 6.18 10.65
CA THR A 69 13.44 4.78 10.25
C THR A 69 13.31 4.67 8.74
N GLU A 70 14.05 3.74 8.14
CA GLU A 70 14.03 3.49 6.70
C GLU A 70 13.01 2.40 6.40
N VAL A 71 11.95 2.74 5.66
CA VAL A 71 10.89 1.80 5.27
C VAL A 71 11.14 1.31 3.86
N THR A 72 11.13 0.00 3.66
CA THR A 72 11.17 -0.60 2.31
C THR A 72 9.78 -1.06 1.93
N TRP A 73 9.32 -0.72 0.72
CA TRP A 73 8.02 -1.13 0.21
C TRP A 73 8.17 -1.86 -1.13
N ILE A 74 7.45 -2.97 -1.29
CA ILE A 74 7.37 -3.76 -2.51
C ILE A 74 5.92 -3.80 -2.94
N GLU A 75 5.66 -3.39 -4.18
CA GLU A 75 4.30 -3.36 -4.72
C GLU A 75 4.29 -4.10 -6.06
N HIS A 76 3.44 -5.12 -6.15
CA HIS A 76 3.26 -5.92 -7.35
C HIS A 76 1.77 -6.09 -7.61
N VAL A 77 1.26 -5.27 -8.53
CA VAL A 77 -0.16 -5.18 -8.87
C VAL A 77 -0.30 -5.32 -10.37
N GLU A 78 -1.20 -6.21 -10.78
CA GLU A 78 -1.70 -6.32 -12.14
C GLU A 78 -3.04 -5.59 -12.23
N VAL A 79 -3.22 -4.81 -13.29
CA VAL A 79 -4.45 -4.06 -13.56
C VAL A 79 -4.79 -4.25 -15.03
N ASP A 80 -6.06 -4.51 -15.34
CA ASP A 80 -6.52 -4.57 -16.72
C ASP A 80 -6.61 -3.14 -17.29
N ASP A 81 -5.56 -2.77 -18.05
CA ASP A 81 -5.45 -1.49 -18.75
C ASP A 81 -6.58 -1.24 -19.76
N ASN A 82 -7.29 -2.28 -20.21
CA ASN A 82 -8.36 -2.15 -21.21
C ASN A 82 -9.66 -1.66 -20.59
N ILE A 83 -9.89 -1.91 -19.30
CA ILE A 83 -11.15 -1.57 -18.62
C ILE A 83 -11.05 -0.18 -17.96
N GLN A 84 -9.86 0.24 -17.53
CA GLN A 84 -9.71 1.41 -16.66
C GLN A 84 -9.22 2.70 -17.34
N ALA A 85 -8.69 2.66 -18.56
CA ALA A 85 -7.93 3.79 -19.09
C ALA A 85 -8.61 4.51 -20.26
N ASN A 86 -9.18 5.69 -19.97
CA ASN A 86 -9.19 6.79 -20.93
C ASN A 86 -7.74 7.04 -21.40
N SER A 87 -7.52 7.27 -22.70
CA SER A 87 -6.19 7.30 -23.34
C SER A 87 -5.19 8.24 -22.65
N ILE A 88 -5.66 9.28 -21.95
CA ILE A 88 -4.84 10.24 -21.21
C ILE A 88 -4.19 9.63 -19.95
N TYR A 89 -4.81 8.62 -19.35
CA TYR A 89 -4.34 8.01 -18.09
C TYR A 89 -3.59 6.69 -18.29
N LYS A 90 -3.50 6.19 -19.53
CA LYS A 90 -2.73 4.99 -19.88
C LYS A 90 -1.27 5.10 -19.44
N ASP A 91 -0.65 6.27 -19.62
CA ASP A 91 0.74 6.47 -19.23
C ASP A 91 0.92 6.45 -17.70
N VAL A 92 -0.06 6.95 -16.94
CA VAL A 92 -0.01 6.99 -15.46
C VAL A 92 -0.19 5.60 -14.84
N VAL A 93 -1.02 4.76 -15.47
CA VAL A 93 -1.24 3.37 -15.04
C VAL A 93 -0.06 2.49 -15.46
N SER A 94 0.34 2.54 -16.74
CA SER A 94 1.41 1.70 -17.29
C SER A 94 2.80 1.98 -16.70
N THR A 95 3.05 3.20 -16.22
CA THR A 95 4.30 3.55 -15.51
C THR A 95 4.32 3.12 -14.05
N GLY A 96 3.22 2.55 -13.53
CA GLY A 96 3.12 2.14 -12.13
C GLY A 96 3.01 3.31 -11.14
N ILE A 97 2.88 4.55 -11.61
CA ILE A 97 2.73 5.74 -10.75
C ILE A 97 1.41 5.68 -9.96
N ALA A 98 0.36 5.15 -10.57
CA ALA A 98 -0.95 4.99 -9.95
C ALA A 98 -0.95 3.99 -8.77
N TYR A 99 -0.18 2.91 -8.91
CA TYR A 99 -0.33 1.69 -8.11
C TYR A 99 0.99 1.17 -7.53
N GLY A 100 2.05 1.98 -7.56
CA GLY A 100 3.40 1.58 -7.16
C GLY A 100 3.76 1.91 -5.72
N ALA A 101 4.90 1.37 -5.28
CA ALA A 101 5.43 1.52 -3.93
C ALA A 101 5.66 2.99 -3.51
N GLU A 102 6.07 3.84 -4.45
CA GLU A 102 6.38 5.25 -4.21
C GLU A 102 5.17 6.01 -3.64
N ARG A 103 3.97 5.73 -4.15
CA ARG A 103 2.72 6.31 -3.64
C ARG A 103 2.49 5.98 -2.17
N TRP A 104 2.69 4.72 -1.79
CA TRP A 104 2.56 4.27 -0.40
C TRP A 104 3.60 4.93 0.51
N LEU A 105 4.84 5.05 0.05
CA LEU A 105 5.90 5.73 0.80
C LEU A 105 5.57 7.21 1.03
N PHE A 106 5.10 7.93 0.00
CA PHE A 106 4.68 9.33 0.14
C PHE A 106 3.51 9.50 1.11
N GLU A 107 2.51 8.62 1.05
CA GLU A 107 1.38 8.68 1.97
C GLU A 107 1.78 8.39 3.42
N ILE A 108 2.64 7.39 3.65
CA ILE A 108 3.21 7.12 4.97
C ILE A 108 3.97 8.35 5.48
N GLN A 109 4.87 8.91 4.66
CA GLN A 109 5.64 10.09 5.04
C GLN A 109 4.72 11.27 5.41
N ARG A 110 3.70 11.53 4.60
CA ARG A 110 2.72 12.61 4.82
C ARG A 110 1.96 12.41 6.14
N ILE A 111 1.53 11.19 6.44
CA ILE A 111 0.83 10.88 7.69
C ILE A 111 1.78 10.99 8.89
N CYS A 112 3.01 10.47 8.78
CA CYS A 112 4.02 10.58 9.83
C CYS A 112 4.31 12.05 10.19
N VAL A 113 4.51 12.92 9.19
CA VAL A 113 4.73 14.35 9.42
C VAL A 113 3.52 15.00 10.10
N LYS A 114 2.30 14.68 9.66
CA LYS A 114 1.08 15.17 10.32
C LYS A 114 1.03 14.71 11.79
N LEU A 115 1.18 13.42 12.05
CA LEU A 115 1.13 12.87 13.42
C LEU A 115 2.21 13.47 14.32
N PHE A 116 3.42 13.67 13.80
CA PHE A 116 4.51 14.32 14.53
C PHE A 116 4.19 15.80 14.84
N THR A 117 3.61 16.52 13.88
CA THR A 117 3.26 17.95 14.04
C THR A 117 2.12 18.15 15.05
N PHE A 118 1.13 17.25 15.07
CA PHE A 118 -0.02 17.32 15.98
C PHE A 118 0.21 16.63 17.33
N SER A 119 1.27 15.84 17.48
CA SER A 119 1.64 15.16 18.74
C SER A 119 3.16 15.19 18.96
N PRO A 120 3.72 16.31 19.45
CA PRO A 120 5.16 16.41 19.73
C PRO A 120 5.65 15.50 20.87
N TYR A 121 4.74 14.76 21.53
CA TYR A 121 5.03 13.87 22.66
C TYR A 121 4.68 12.41 22.42
N PHE A 122 4.50 11.96 21.16
CA PHE A 122 4.29 10.55 20.89
C PHE A 122 5.55 9.74 21.23
N LYS A 123 5.65 9.28 22.48
CA LYS A 123 6.55 8.21 22.90
C LYS A 123 5.86 6.90 22.51
N PRO A 124 6.44 6.08 21.63
CA PRO A 124 5.97 4.71 21.47
C PRO A 124 6.06 4.04 22.86
N SER A 125 4.97 3.42 23.32
CA SER A 125 5.01 2.59 24.52
C SER A 125 5.99 1.44 24.27
N LEU A 126 6.99 1.35 25.13
CA LEU A 126 7.89 0.21 25.24
C LEU A 126 7.15 -0.88 26.02
N ASP A 127 6.22 -1.56 25.36
CA ASP A 127 5.68 -2.84 25.84
C ASP A 127 6.25 -3.98 24.98
#